data_AF-A0A4Z1F279-F1
#
_entry.id   AF-A0A4Z1F279-F1
#
_cell.length_a   1.000
_cell.length_b   1.000
_cell.length_c   1.000
_cell.angle_alpha   90.00
_cell.angle_beta   90.00
_cell.angle_gamma   90.00
#
_symmetry.space_group_name_H-M   'P 1'
#
loop_
_entity.id
_entity.type
_entity.pdbx_description
1 polymer ?
#
loop_
_entity_poly.entity_id
_entity_poly.type
_entity_poly.pdbx_seq_one_letter_code
_entity_poly.pdbx_strand_id
1 'polypeptide(L)'
;MADKGLLTNEPAVLWHADFYPRNIMVKSPKNHAILTGVIDWDEARAFPRIVARNLPSWLWSMSESPLLPEESDAVVAAFYNQMDMLRPGYKDDACLPSKKAVRALCMYAVFGVNFKHYLELSFDGLVGYWEDFMRKG
;
A
#
# COMPACT_ATOMS: atom_id res chain seq x y z
N MET A 1 23.49 -22.00 2.41
CA MET A 1 23.17 -20.85 1.54
C MET A 1 23.01 -19.67 2.48
N ALA A 2 23.63 -18.51 2.21
CA ALA A 2 23.46 -17.36 3.09
C ALA A 2 21.98 -16.94 3.10
N ASP A 3 21.39 -16.83 4.29
CA ASP A 3 20.02 -16.37 4.43
C ASP A 3 19.89 -14.98 3.83
N LYS A 4 19.16 -14.88 2.71
CA LYS A 4 18.89 -13.58 2.09
C LYS A 4 17.99 -12.80 3.05
N GLY A 5 18.42 -11.60 3.42
CA GLY A 5 17.60 -10.71 4.24
C GLY A 5 16.26 -10.40 3.58
N LEU A 6 15.25 -10.09 4.40
CA LEU A 6 13.85 -9.88 4.01
C LEU A 6 13.65 -8.89 2.85
N LEU A 7 14.55 -7.90 2.72
CA LEU A 7 14.47 -6.82 1.74
C LEU A 7 15.47 -6.95 0.58
N THR A 8 16.18 -8.07 0.47
CA THR A 8 17.28 -8.24 -0.53
C THR A 8 16.81 -8.00 -1.98
N ASN A 9 15.54 -8.30 -2.28
CA ASN A 9 14.97 -8.12 -3.62
C ASN A 9 14.02 -6.90 -3.73
N GLU A 10 14.03 -6.02 -2.75
CA GLU A 10 13.20 -4.81 -2.71
C GLU A 10 14.06 -3.57 -2.96
N PRO A 11 14.17 -3.10 -4.23
CA PRO A 11 14.90 -1.88 -4.51
C PRO A 11 14.27 -0.69 -3.80
N ALA A 12 15.09 0.30 -3.48
CA ALA A 12 14.59 1.58 -2.99
C ALA A 12 13.80 2.30 -4.10
N VAL A 13 12.62 2.78 -3.77
CA VAL A 13 11.78 3.62 -4.63
C VAL A 13 11.40 4.89 -3.88
N LEU A 14 11.12 5.96 -4.62
CA LEU A 14 10.53 7.15 -4.04
C LEU A 14 9.07 6.83 -3.65
N TRP A 15 8.79 6.89 -2.36
CA TRP A 15 7.48 6.63 -1.79
C TRP A 15 6.83 7.95 -1.34
N HIS A 16 5.57 8.13 -1.74
CA HIS A 16 4.76 9.28 -1.37
C HIS A 16 4.02 8.97 -0.05
N ALA A 17 4.36 9.67 1.03
CA ALA A 17 3.85 9.37 2.35
C ALA A 17 2.35 9.63 2.53
N ASP A 18 1.81 10.59 1.76
CA ASP A 18 0.41 11.03 1.87
C ASP A 18 -0.34 10.88 0.53
N PHE A 19 -0.35 9.67 -0.03
CA PHE A 19 -0.96 9.42 -1.35
C PHE A 19 -2.50 9.31 -1.25
N TYR A 20 -3.16 10.48 -1.18
CA TYR A 20 -4.61 10.65 -1.06
C TYR A 20 -5.21 11.51 -2.19
N PRO A 21 -6.53 11.48 -2.43
CA PRO A 21 -7.18 12.20 -3.53
C PRO A 21 -6.83 13.69 -3.63
N ARG A 22 -6.70 14.38 -2.48
CA ARG A 22 -6.33 15.81 -2.41
C ARG A 22 -4.99 16.14 -3.06
N ASN A 23 -4.09 15.15 -3.14
CA ASN A 23 -2.75 15.28 -3.68
C ASN A 23 -2.65 14.83 -5.15
N ILE A 24 -3.78 14.53 -5.80
CA ILE A 24 -3.87 14.12 -7.20
C ILE A 24 -4.57 15.21 -8.01
N MET A 25 -3.86 15.77 -8.98
CA MET A 25 -4.42 16.79 -9.88
C MET A 25 -5.10 16.13 -11.07
N VAL A 26 -6.36 16.47 -11.30
CA VAL A 26 -7.16 15.95 -12.42
C VAL A 26 -7.64 17.09 -13.31
N LYS A 27 -7.44 16.96 -14.61
CA LYS A 27 -8.14 17.74 -15.63
C LYS A 27 -9.33 16.91 -16.12
N SER A 28 -10.52 17.50 -16.13
CA SER A 28 -11.75 16.81 -16.54
C SER A 28 -12.36 17.46 -17.78
N PRO A 29 -11.90 17.10 -19.00
CA PRO A 29 -12.64 17.42 -20.21
C PRO A 29 -13.91 16.54 -20.28
N LYS A 30 -14.87 16.87 -21.15
CA LYS A 30 -16.15 16.15 -21.22
C LYS A 30 -15.95 14.63 -21.27
N ASN A 31 -16.56 13.93 -20.30
CA ASN A 31 -16.62 12.47 -20.14
C ASN A 31 -15.29 11.73 -19.88
N HIS A 32 -14.20 12.40 -19.50
CA HIS A 32 -12.99 11.70 -19.08
C HIS A 32 -12.19 12.48 -18.04
N ALA A 33 -11.47 11.76 -17.19
CA ALA A 33 -10.54 12.31 -16.22
C ALA A 33 -9.11 12.04 -16.68
N ILE A 34 -8.30 13.09 -16.74
CA ILE A 34 -6.88 13.02 -17.06
C ILE A 34 -6.09 13.36 -15.80
N LEU A 35 -5.29 12.41 -15.31
CA LEU A 35 -4.34 12.69 -14.24
C LEU A 35 -3.24 13.61 -14.80
N THR A 36 -3.07 14.77 -14.18
CA THR A 36 -2.14 15.83 -14.64
C THR A 36 -0.92 15.97 -13.75
N GLY A 37 -0.98 15.48 -12.53
CA GLY A 37 0.14 15.54 -11.60
C GLY A 37 -0.20 14.94 -10.24
N VAL A 38 0.86 14.73 -9.45
CA VAL A 38 0.81 14.41 -8.03
C VAL A 38 1.62 15.49 -7.32
N ILE A 39 1.04 16.10 -6.28
CA ILE A 39 1.64 17.19 -5.50
C ILE A 39 1.91 16.72 -4.06
N ASP A 40 2.47 17.61 -3.22
CA ASP A 40 2.69 17.34 -1.78
C ASP A 40 3.74 16.26 -1.48
N TRP A 41 4.92 16.43 -2.09
CA TRP A 41 6.06 15.51 -1.96
C TRP A 41 6.97 15.81 -0.76
N ASP A 42 6.59 16.71 0.15
CA ASP A 42 7.47 17.22 1.21
C ASP A 42 7.96 16.10 2.16
N GLU A 43 7.12 15.09 2.38
CA GLU A 43 7.42 13.92 3.23
C GLU A 43 7.86 12.68 2.44
N ALA A 44 8.19 12.84 1.15
CA ALA A 44 8.60 11.72 0.31
C ALA A 44 9.93 11.13 0.75
N ARG A 45 10.04 9.79 0.71
CA ARG A 45 11.21 9.07 1.22
C ARG A 45 11.62 7.93 0.29
N ALA A 46 12.91 7.60 0.28
CA ALA A 46 13.40 6.38 -0.35
C ALA A 46 13.08 5.18 0.55
N PHE A 47 12.17 4.32 0.11
CA PHE A 47 11.69 3.15 0.87
C PHE A 47 11.79 1.87 0.03
N PRO A 48 11.87 0.69 0.65
CA PRO A 48 11.76 -0.57 -0.08
C PRO A 48 10.46 -0.60 -0.90
N ARG A 49 10.54 -1.01 -2.17
CA ARG A 49 9.41 -1.03 -3.12
C ARG A 49 8.14 -1.65 -2.55
N ILE A 50 8.26 -2.70 -1.72
CA ILE A 50 7.11 -3.34 -1.10
C ILE A 50 6.22 -2.36 -0.31
N VAL A 51 6.76 -1.28 0.25
CA VAL A 51 5.98 -0.24 0.96
C VAL A 51 5.07 0.54 0.03
N ALA A 52 5.49 0.74 -1.22
CA ALA A 52 4.66 1.34 -2.28
C ALA A 52 3.58 0.38 -2.83
N ARG A 53 3.45 -0.83 -2.28
CA ARG A 53 2.37 -1.80 -2.61
C ARG A 53 1.16 -1.69 -1.69
N ASN A 54 1.18 -0.75 -0.74
CA ASN A 54 -0.02 -0.45 0.04
C ASN A 54 -1.14 0.01 -0.89
N LEU A 55 -2.35 -0.48 -0.64
CA LEU A 55 -3.50 -0.26 -1.51
C LEU A 55 -4.03 1.17 -1.31
N PRO A 56 -4.38 1.89 -2.40
CA PRO A 56 -5.13 3.13 -2.32
C PRO A 56 -6.60 2.85 -2.00
N SER A 57 -6.87 2.27 -0.82
CA SER A 57 -8.21 1.78 -0.46
C SER A 57 -9.27 2.88 -0.47
N TRP A 58 -8.86 4.14 -0.35
CA TRP A 58 -9.72 5.31 -0.51
C TRP A 58 -10.45 5.36 -1.87
N LEU A 59 -10.02 4.60 -2.88
CA LEU A 59 -10.74 4.46 -4.15
C LEU A 59 -12.11 3.78 -4.01
N TRP A 60 -12.29 2.92 -3.01
CA TRP A 60 -13.48 2.08 -2.85
C TRP A 60 -13.99 1.97 -1.41
N SER A 61 -13.29 2.55 -0.42
CA SER A 61 -13.62 2.41 1.01
C SER A 61 -13.70 3.73 1.79
N MET A 62 -13.84 4.87 1.11
CA MET A 62 -14.11 6.13 1.84
C MET A 62 -15.52 6.12 2.42
N SER A 63 -15.66 6.51 3.68
CA SER A 63 -16.93 6.56 4.41
C SER A 63 -17.97 7.48 3.77
N GLU A 64 -17.51 8.48 3.02
CA GLU A 64 -18.35 9.43 2.29
C GLU A 64 -18.58 9.03 0.83
N SER A 65 -18.11 7.84 0.42
CA SER A 65 -18.25 7.37 -0.94
C SER A 65 -19.73 7.13 -1.28
N PRO A 66 -20.23 7.69 -2.40
CA PRO A 66 -21.60 7.41 -2.85
C PRO A 66 -21.74 6.01 -3.47
N LEU A 67 -20.65 5.23 -3.57
CA LEU A 67 -20.64 3.93 -4.21
C LEU A 67 -21.45 2.91 -3.42
N LEU A 68 -22.29 2.17 -4.13
CA LEU A 68 -22.93 0.96 -3.62
C LEU A 68 -21.88 -0.15 -3.42
N PRO A 69 -22.13 -1.15 -2.55
CA PRO A 69 -21.20 -2.26 -2.32
C PRO A 69 -20.76 -2.95 -3.61
N GLU A 70 -21.67 -3.18 -4.55
CA GLU A 70 -21.39 -3.83 -5.83
C GLU A 70 -20.49 -2.98 -6.73
N GLU A 71 -20.62 -1.65 -6.67
CA GLU A 71 -19.78 -0.71 -7.40
C GLU A 71 -18.36 -0.68 -6.79
N SER A 72 -18.26 -0.70 -5.47
CA SER A 72 -16.97 -0.85 -4.76
C SER A 72 -16.26 -2.13 -5.19
N ASP A 73 -16.95 -3.27 -5.19
CA ASP A 73 -16.38 -4.55 -5.61
C ASP A 73 -15.92 -4.53 -7.07
N ALA A 74 -16.70 -3.88 -7.94
CA ALA A 74 -16.33 -3.69 -9.34
C ALA A 74 -15.06 -2.83 -9.49
N VAL A 75 -14.92 -1.75 -8.71
CA VAL A 75 -13.72 -0.90 -8.68
C VAL A 75 -12.50 -1.70 -8.20
N VAL A 76 -12.64 -2.48 -7.13
CA VAL A 76 -11.58 -3.35 -6.60
C VAL A 76 -11.12 -4.36 -7.65
N ALA A 77 -12.06 -5.04 -8.31
CA ALA A 77 -11.76 -6.01 -9.36
C ALA A 77 -11.05 -5.36 -10.55
N ALA A 78 -11.56 -4.22 -11.03
CA ALA A 78 -10.97 -3.47 -12.12
C ALA A 78 -9.54 -3.00 -11.78
N PHE A 79 -9.33 -2.51 -10.56
CA PHE A 79 -8.02 -2.08 -10.08
C PHE A 79 -7.01 -3.23 -10.09
N TYR A 80 -7.34 -4.38 -9.48
CA TYR A 80 -6.43 -5.51 -9.47
C TYR A 80 -6.13 -6.05 -10.87
N ASN A 81 -7.14 -6.13 -11.75
CA ASN A 81 -6.93 -6.58 -13.13
C ASN A 81 -5.93 -5.68 -13.86
N GLN A 82 -6.08 -4.36 -13.76
CA GLN A 82 -5.14 -3.41 -14.36
C GLN A 82 -3.74 -3.51 -13.74
N MET A 83 -3.66 -3.62 -12.41
CA MET A 83 -2.37 -3.71 -11.73
C MET A 83 -1.62 -4.99 -12.06
N ASP A 84 -2.32 -6.12 -12.20
CA ASP A 84 -1.69 -7.39 -12.52
C ASP A 84 -1.22 -7.43 -13.99
N MET A 85 -1.94 -6.78 -14.91
CA MET A 85 -1.46 -6.56 -16.28
C MET A 85 -0.18 -5.71 -16.34
N LEU A 86 -0.10 -4.65 -15.52
CA LEU A 86 1.06 -3.76 -15.47
C LEU A 86 2.23 -4.36 -14.68
N ARG A 87 1.93 -5.13 -13.64
CA ARG A 87 2.86 -5.68 -12.64
C ARG A 87 2.34 -7.04 -12.15
N PRO A 88 2.65 -8.14 -12.85
CA PRO A 88 2.26 -9.47 -12.41
C PRO A 88 2.71 -9.77 -10.98
N GLY A 89 1.79 -10.30 -10.16
CA GLY A 89 2.03 -10.60 -8.76
C GLY A 89 1.78 -9.41 -7.81
N TYR A 90 1.27 -8.29 -8.34
CA TYR A 90 0.94 -7.12 -7.52
C TYR A 90 -0.04 -7.47 -6.39
N LYS A 91 -1.05 -8.30 -6.69
CA LYS A 91 -2.06 -8.69 -5.71
C LYS A 91 -1.45 -9.44 -4.54
N ASP A 92 -0.48 -10.32 -4.78
CA ASP A 92 0.20 -11.05 -3.72
C ASP A 92 1.06 -10.12 -2.87
N ASP A 93 1.82 -9.23 -3.50
CA ASP A 93 2.57 -8.18 -2.81
C ASP A 93 1.66 -7.30 -1.96
N ALA A 94 0.48 -6.93 -2.44
CA ALA A 94 -0.46 -6.08 -1.72
C ALA A 94 -1.20 -6.82 -0.59
N CYS A 95 -1.58 -8.09 -0.78
CA CYS A 95 -2.56 -8.75 0.08
C CYS A 95 -1.97 -9.81 1.01
N LEU A 96 -0.86 -10.46 0.67
CA LEU A 96 -0.34 -11.57 1.48
C LEU A 96 0.01 -11.09 2.90
N PRO A 97 -0.37 -11.83 3.96
CA PRO A 97 -0.08 -11.44 5.34
C PRO A 97 1.41 -11.21 5.60
N SER A 98 2.28 -12.04 5.01
CA SER A 98 3.74 -11.87 5.12
C SER A 98 4.22 -10.56 4.52
N LYS A 99 3.64 -10.12 3.39
CA LYS A 99 4.00 -8.88 2.71
C LYS A 99 3.49 -7.64 3.47
N LYS A 100 2.28 -7.73 4.05
CA LYS A 100 1.75 -6.72 4.99
C LYS A 100 2.64 -6.57 6.21
N ALA A 101 3.09 -7.68 6.79
CA ALA A 101 4.01 -7.68 7.93
C ALA A 101 5.36 -7.03 7.58
N VAL A 102 5.92 -7.31 6.40
CA VAL A 102 7.16 -6.66 5.92
C VAL A 102 6.98 -5.14 5.79
N ARG A 103 5.86 -4.68 5.22
CA ARG A 103 5.56 -3.24 5.13
C ARG A 103 5.43 -2.60 6.52
N ALA A 104 4.67 -3.23 7.41
CA ALA A 104 4.49 -2.77 8.78
C ALA A 104 5.83 -2.64 9.51
N LEU A 105 6.69 -3.65 9.37
CA LEU A 105 8.05 -3.62 9.91
C LEU A 105 8.83 -2.41 9.40
N CYS A 106 8.78 -2.12 8.09
CA CYS A 106 9.44 -0.95 7.52
C CYS A 106 8.88 0.36 8.09
N MET A 107 7.57 0.46 8.25
CA MET A 107 6.91 1.65 8.80
C MET A 107 7.31 1.88 10.26
N TYR A 108 7.23 0.86 11.11
CA TYR A 108 7.58 0.98 12.52
C TYR A 108 9.08 1.15 12.76
N ALA A 109 9.93 0.63 11.89
CA ALA A 109 11.37 0.88 11.94
C ALA A 109 11.73 2.35 11.70
N VAL A 110 10.98 3.05 10.83
CA VAL A 110 11.26 4.46 10.48
C VAL A 110 10.52 5.44 11.38
N PHE A 111 9.24 5.21 11.65
CA PHE A 111 8.38 6.14 12.38
C PHE A 111 8.24 5.79 13.87
N GLY A 112 8.77 4.64 14.30
CA GLY A 112 8.69 4.15 15.66
C GLY A 112 7.39 3.41 15.97
N VAL A 113 7.42 2.56 17.00
CA VAL A 113 6.32 1.66 17.39
C VAL A 113 5.04 2.41 17.82
N ASN A 114 5.17 3.67 18.24
CA ASN A 114 4.06 4.52 18.64
C ASN A 114 3.36 5.22 17.45
N PHE A 115 3.77 4.94 16.21
CA PHE A 115 3.19 5.56 15.02
C PHE A 115 1.75 5.08 14.79
N LYS A 116 0.77 5.94 15.10
CA LYS A 116 -0.66 5.62 15.04
C LYS A 116 -1.31 5.81 13.66
N HIS A 117 -0.58 6.40 12.71
CA HIS A 117 -1.13 6.72 11.39
C HIS A 117 -0.98 5.58 10.37
N TYR A 118 -0.34 4.47 10.75
CA TYR A 118 -0.28 3.27 9.91
C TYR A 118 -1.50 2.37 10.17
N LEU A 119 -2.37 2.26 9.16
CA LEU A 119 -3.68 1.61 9.31
C LEU A 119 -3.73 0.17 8.79
N GLU A 120 -2.72 -0.30 8.05
CA GLU A 120 -2.77 -1.63 7.43
C GLU A 120 -2.59 -2.77 8.45
N LEU A 121 -1.65 -2.61 9.38
CA LEU A 121 -1.38 -3.59 10.42
C LEU A 121 -0.82 -2.87 11.66
N SER A 122 -1.50 -3.00 12.80
CA SER A 122 -1.03 -2.41 14.06
C SER A 122 0.30 -3.03 14.52
N PHE A 123 1.03 -2.33 15.39
CA PHE A 123 2.27 -2.87 15.95
C PHE A 123 2.03 -4.16 16.73
N ASP A 124 0.99 -4.20 17.57
CA ASP A 124 0.59 -5.42 18.29
C ASP A 124 0.22 -6.56 17.32
N GLY A 125 -0.46 -6.24 16.22
CA GLY A 125 -0.78 -7.20 15.16
C GLY A 125 0.47 -7.75 14.46
N LEU A 126 1.49 -6.91 14.25
CA LEU A 126 2.79 -7.32 13.71
C LEU A 126 3.53 -8.26 14.68
N VAL A 127 3.56 -7.92 15.98
CA VAL A 127 4.17 -8.77 17.01
C VAL A 127 3.48 -10.12 17.07
N GLY A 128 2.15 -10.15 17.12
CA GLY A 128 1.37 -11.39 17.13
C GLY A 128 1.60 -12.24 15.88
N TYR A 129 1.67 -11.62 14.69
CA TYR A 129 2.04 -12.32 13.45
C TYR A 129 3.43 -12.97 13.56
N TRP A 130 4.41 -12.26 14.11
CA TRP A 130 5.78 -12.74 14.25
C TRP A 130 5.89 -13.91 15.23
N GLU A 131 5.22 -13.84 16.38
CA GLU A 131 5.17 -14.92 17.36
C GLU A 131 4.56 -16.19 16.76
N ASP A 132 3.47 -16.05 16.00
CA ASP A 132 2.82 -17.16 15.31
C ASP A 132 3.72 -17.78 14.23
N PHE A 133 4.47 -16.96 13.51
CA PHE A 133 5.45 -17.42 12.53
C PHE A 133 6.56 -18.23 13.20
N MET A 134 7.14 -17.72 14.30
CA MET A 134 8.21 -18.40 15.06
C MET A 134 7.76 -19.70 15.71
N ARG A 135 6.46 -19.84 16.04
CA ARG A 135 5.91 -21.08 16.62
C ARG A 135 5.67 -22.18 15.58
N LYS A 136 5.52 -21.81 14.30
CA LYS A 136 5.20 -22.72 13.20
C LYS A 136 6.39 -23.10 12.32
N GLY A 137 7.49 -22.35 12.42
CA GLY A 137 8.77 -22.65 11.78
C GLY A 137 9.64 -23.56 12.63
#